data_AF-A0A0L8IHF9-F1
#
_entry.id   AF-A0A0L8IHF9-F1
#
_cell.length_a   1.000
_cell.length_b   1.000
_cell.length_c   1.000
_cell.angle_alpha   90.00
_cell.angle_beta   90.00
_cell.angle_gamma   90.00
#
_symmetry.space_group_name_H-M   'P 1'
#
loop_
_entity.id
_entity.type
_entity.pdbx_description
1 polymer ?
#
loop_
_entity_poly.entity_id
_entity_poly.type
_entity_poly.pdbx_seq_one_letter_code
_entity_poly.pdbx_strand_id
1 'polypeptide(L)'
;MRAHLYNDPSSEEFCQTFLQIRNGALPLINTLQQHVLLYGGHMVSTLAELKGKVFLTLHDNSKNIAWFSERAILTPWNESVDKVNHEFLHILPGDTLTFVSIDTTIDEDVALQYPVEFLNCLQPIRLPPHKSFQEKGAPIMLLRNLDPPRLCN
;
A
#
# COMPACT_ATOMS: atom_id res chain seq x y z
N MET A 1 5.46 12.02 2.01
CA MET A 1 6.51 11.11 1.51
C MET A 1 7.75 11.95 1.25
N ARG A 2 8.86 11.68 1.94
CA ARG A 2 10.18 12.26 1.63
C ARG A 2 10.99 11.09 1.07
N ALA A 3 11.17 11.01 -0.24
CA ALA A 3 12.05 10.02 -0.84
C ALA A 3 13.41 10.69 -1.06
N HIS A 4 14.37 10.38 -0.21
CA HIS A 4 15.76 10.77 -0.43
C HIS A 4 16.46 9.57 -1.08
N LEU A 5 16.44 9.49 -2.41
CA LEU A 5 17.17 8.47 -3.16
C LEU A 5 18.62 8.93 -3.31
N TYR A 6 19.49 8.52 -2.37
CA TYR A 6 20.96 8.57 -2.49
C TYR A 6 21.57 9.84 -3.12
N ASN A 7 21.06 11.03 -2.79
CA ASN A 7 21.52 12.33 -3.33
C ASN A 7 21.38 12.49 -4.86
N ASP A 8 20.49 11.74 -5.51
CA ASP A 8 20.17 11.93 -6.92
C ASP A 8 19.34 13.22 -7.11
N PRO A 9 19.83 14.23 -7.84
CA PRO A 9 19.10 15.48 -8.07
C PRO A 9 17.75 15.27 -8.75
N SER A 10 17.62 14.23 -9.59
CA SER A 10 16.36 13.89 -10.27
C SER A 10 15.29 13.37 -9.30
N SER A 11 15.70 12.81 -8.15
CA SER A 11 14.78 12.33 -7.13
C SER A 11 14.05 13.46 -6.41
N GLU A 12 14.70 14.63 -6.27
CA GLU A 12 14.07 15.82 -5.70
C GLU A 12 13.01 16.39 -6.64
N GLU A 13 13.32 16.48 -7.94
CA GLU A 13 12.39 16.91 -8.98
C GLU A 13 11.17 15.97 -9.07
N PHE A 14 11.40 14.66 -9.01
CA PHE A 14 10.34 13.65 -8.93
C PHE A 14 9.47 13.83 -7.68
N CYS A 15 10.07 14.03 -6.50
CA CYS A 15 9.34 14.26 -5.25
C CYS A 15 8.48 15.53 -5.32
N GLN A 16 9.03 16.63 -5.84
CA GLN A 16 8.30 17.88 -6.02
C GLN A 16 7.11 17.71 -6.97
N THR A 17 7.33 17.03 -8.10
CA THR A 17 6.27 16.72 -9.07
C THR A 17 5.16 15.88 -8.43
N PHE A 18 5.52 14.84 -7.66
CA PHE A 18 4.54 14.02 -6.94
C PHE A 18 3.77 14.81 -5.88
N LEU A 19 4.43 15.74 -5.18
CA LEU A 19 3.77 16.65 -4.25
C LEU A 19 2.78 17.59 -4.97
N GLN A 20 3.13 18.10 -6.15
CA GLN A 20 2.22 18.90 -6.96
C GLN A 20 1.00 18.10 -7.41
N ILE A 21 1.17 16.83 -7.83
CA ILE A 21 0.06 15.91 -8.14
C ILE A 21 -0.85 15.78 -6.93
N ARG A 22 -0.28 15.44 -5.77
CA ARG A 22 -1.03 15.24 -4.52
C ARG A 22 -1.83 16.47 -4.11
N ASN A 23 -1.26 17.66 -4.32
CA ASN A 23 -1.89 18.92 -3.96
C ASN A 23 -2.86 19.44 -5.04
N GLY A 24 -3.04 18.72 -6.15
CA GLY A 24 -3.86 19.17 -7.29
C GLY A 24 -3.30 20.43 -7.97
N ALA A 25 -2.00 20.69 -7.83
CA ALA A 25 -1.34 21.90 -8.30
C ALA A 25 -0.69 21.74 -9.69
N LEU A 26 -0.73 20.53 -10.28
CA LEU A 26 -0.27 20.36 -11.65
C LEU A 26 -1.23 21.06 -12.62
N PRO A 27 -0.71 21.87 -13.57
CA PRO A 27 -1.54 22.47 -14.59
C PRO A 27 -2.19 21.35 -15.41
N LEU A 28 -3.53 21.36 -15.48
CA LEU A 28 -4.28 20.52 -16.40
C LEU A 28 -3.90 20.92 -17.83
N ILE A 29 -2.97 20.19 -18.43
CA ILE A 29 -2.68 20.28 -19.85
C ILE A 29 -3.89 19.62 -20.53
N ASN A 30 -4.90 20.44 -20.84
CA ASN A 30 -6.14 20.08 -21.52
C ASN A 30 -7.17 19.35 -20.63
N THR A 31 -8.39 19.88 -20.59
CA THR A 31 -9.54 19.38 -19.80
C THR A 31 -10.00 17.95 -20.12
N LEU A 32 -9.40 17.30 -21.11
CA LEU A 32 -9.70 15.93 -21.54
C LEU A 32 -8.63 14.90 -21.13
N GLN A 33 -7.42 15.32 -20.71
CA GLN A 33 -6.38 14.38 -20.31
C GLN A 33 -6.52 14.04 -18.82
N GLN A 34 -7.00 12.83 -18.55
CA GLN A 34 -7.08 12.24 -17.21
C GLN A 34 -5.73 11.62 -16.76
N HIS A 35 -4.67 11.76 -17.55
CA HIS A 35 -3.40 11.09 -17.33
C HIS A 35 -2.24 12.09 -17.46
N VAL A 36 -1.28 11.98 -16.54
CA VAL A 36 -0.02 12.71 -16.57
C VAL A 36 1.10 11.70 -16.79
N LEU A 37 1.86 11.88 -17.87
CA LEU A 37 3.07 11.10 -18.13
C LEU A 37 4.26 11.81 -17.49
N LEU A 38 4.94 11.11 -16.59
CA LEU A 38 6.15 11.60 -15.92
C LEU A 38 7.39 10.91 -16.52
N TYR A 39 8.45 11.67 -16.81
CA TYR A 39 9.82 11.22 -17.13
C TYR A 39 9.92 9.89 -17.92
N GLY A 40 9.44 9.88 -19.17
CA GLY A 40 9.56 8.68 -20.03
C GLY A 40 8.74 7.47 -19.57
N GLY A 41 7.73 7.68 -18.72
CA GLY A 41 6.85 6.65 -18.22
C GLY A 41 6.06 5.94 -19.32
N HIS A 42 5.70 4.68 -19.04
CA HIS A 42 4.87 3.86 -19.90
C HIS A 42 3.45 3.79 -19.34
N MET A 43 2.45 4.09 -20.16
CA MET A 43 1.07 3.77 -19.81
C MET A 43 0.86 2.26 -19.89
N VAL A 44 0.14 1.74 -18.91
CA VAL A 44 -0.35 0.35 -18.89
C VAL A 44 -1.86 0.39 -18.70
N SER A 45 -2.55 -0.58 -19.30
CA SER A 45 -4.03 -0.62 -19.31
C SER A 45 -4.60 -1.64 -18.33
N THR A 46 -3.76 -2.58 -17.85
CA THR A 46 -4.19 -3.66 -16.96
C THR A 46 -3.29 -3.81 -15.74
N LEU A 47 -3.84 -4.38 -14.67
CA LEU A 47 -3.06 -4.71 -13.47
C LEU A 47 -1.97 -5.76 -13.76
N ALA A 48 -2.23 -6.69 -14.69
CA ALA A 48 -1.26 -7.71 -15.11
C ALA A 48 -0.05 -7.09 -15.81
N GLU A 49 -0.26 -6.09 -16.67
CA GLU A 49 0.84 -5.32 -17.29
C GLU A 49 1.62 -4.52 -16.25
N LEU A 50 0.92 -3.83 -15.35
CA LEU A 50 1.55 -3.09 -14.25
C LEU A 50 2.43 -4.00 -13.40
N LYS A 51 1.90 -5.17 -13.04
CA LYS A 51 2.64 -6.23 -12.33
C LYS A 51 3.88 -6.67 -13.11
N GLY A 52 3.74 -6.99 -14.39
CA GLY A 52 4.86 -7.39 -15.24
C GLY A 52 5.92 -6.30 -15.37
N LYS A 53 5.55 -5.01 -15.30
CA LYS A 53 6.49 -3.89 -15.38
C LYS A 53 7.21 -3.61 -14.06
N VAL A 54 6.50 -3.61 -12.93
CA VAL A 54 7.07 -3.24 -11.63
C VAL A 54 7.69 -4.45 -10.92
N PHE A 55 7.06 -5.62 -11.01
CA PHE A 55 7.40 -6.82 -10.23
C PHE A 55 7.52 -8.08 -11.11
N LEU A 56 8.21 -7.97 -12.26
CA LEU A 56 8.34 -9.06 -13.26
C LEU A 56 8.81 -10.40 -12.67
N THR A 57 9.78 -10.35 -11.75
CA THR A 57 10.45 -11.52 -11.15
C THR A 57 10.14 -11.65 -9.65
N LEU A 58 8.90 -11.32 -9.26
CA LEU A 58 8.43 -11.32 -7.88
C LEU A 58 8.64 -12.66 -7.17
N HIS A 59 8.27 -13.75 -7.84
CA HIS A 59 8.38 -15.09 -7.28
C HIS A 59 9.83 -15.44 -6.91
N ASP A 60 10.76 -15.17 -7.83
CA ASP A 60 12.19 -15.46 -7.68
C ASP A 60 12.86 -14.53 -6.64
N ASN A 61 12.34 -13.31 -6.48
CA ASN A 61 12.86 -12.31 -5.55
C ASN A 61 12.07 -12.24 -4.23
N SER A 62 11.21 -13.20 -3.94
CA SER A 62 10.34 -13.23 -2.75
C SER A 62 11.06 -13.07 -1.40
N LYS A 63 12.37 -13.33 -1.33
CA LYS A 63 13.22 -13.16 -0.13
C LYS A 63 14.21 -12.00 -0.23
N ASN A 64 14.21 -11.25 -1.33
CA ASN A 64 15.19 -10.20 -1.62
C ASN A 64 14.64 -8.83 -1.20
N ILE A 65 14.99 -8.41 0.02
CA ILE A 65 14.54 -7.13 0.60
C ILE A 65 15.01 -5.94 -0.25
N ALA A 66 16.25 -5.95 -0.74
CA ALA A 66 16.79 -4.87 -1.54
C ALA A 66 15.98 -4.68 -2.84
N TRP A 67 15.62 -5.79 -3.50
CA TRP A 67 14.79 -5.77 -4.69
C TRP A 67 13.40 -5.17 -4.45
N PHE A 68 12.76 -5.50 -3.32
CA PHE A 68 11.49 -4.87 -2.94
C PHE A 68 11.63 -3.38 -2.63
N SER A 69 12.74 -2.97 -2.00
CA SER A 69 12.92 -1.58 -1.54
C SER A 69 13.04 -0.55 -2.67
N GLU A 70 13.35 -0.98 -3.89
CA GLU A 70 13.49 -0.12 -5.07
C GLU A 70 12.17 0.06 -5.84
N ARG A 71 11.07 -0.56 -5.39
CA ARG A 71 9.83 -0.68 -6.15
C ARG A 71 8.63 -0.30 -5.29
N ALA A 72 7.72 0.47 -5.86
CA ALA A 72 6.46 0.82 -5.23
C ALA A 72 5.36 0.99 -6.27
N ILE A 73 4.13 0.64 -5.89
CA ILE A 73 2.91 1.02 -6.59
C ILE A 73 2.18 2.01 -5.70
N LEU A 74 1.79 3.15 -6.26
CA LEU A 74 1.08 4.21 -5.55
C LEU A 74 -0.29 4.39 -6.20
N THR A 75 -1.33 4.35 -5.38
CA THR A 75 -2.71 4.59 -5.81
C THR A 75 -3.33 5.73 -4.99
N PRO A 76 -4.29 6.49 -5.56
CA PRO A 76 -4.94 7.58 -4.85
C PRO A 76 -5.88 7.10 -3.72
N TRP A 77 -6.41 5.88 -3.83
CA TRP A 77 -7.39 5.32 -2.89
C TRP A 77 -6.86 4.09 -2.17
N ASN A 78 -7.14 3.97 -0.87
CA ASN A 78 -6.77 2.80 -0.07
C ASN A 78 -7.46 1.52 -0.58
N GLU A 79 -8.71 1.61 -1.04
CA GLU A 79 -9.40 0.46 -1.62
C GLU A 79 -8.65 -0.09 -2.86
N SER A 80 -8.01 0.79 -3.64
CA SER A 80 -7.16 0.37 -4.75
C SER A 80 -5.86 -0.29 -4.25
N VAL A 81 -5.27 0.22 -3.16
CA VAL A 81 -4.12 -0.42 -2.49
C VAL A 81 -4.48 -1.84 -2.06
N ASP A 82 -5.63 -2.03 -1.42
CA ASP A 82 -6.05 -3.33 -0.92
C ASP A 82 -6.21 -4.36 -2.05
N LYS A 83 -6.85 -3.97 -3.16
CA LYS A 83 -7.00 -4.82 -4.35
C LYS A 83 -5.64 -5.21 -4.94
N VAL A 84 -4.74 -4.24 -5.12
CA VAL A 84 -3.40 -4.50 -5.66
C VAL A 84 -2.60 -5.39 -4.72
N ASN A 85 -2.58 -5.09 -3.42
CA ASN A 85 -1.85 -5.88 -2.44
C ASN A 85 -2.36 -7.33 -2.38
N HIS A 86 -3.69 -7.53 -2.41
CA HIS A 86 -4.27 -8.87 -2.38
C HIS A 86 -3.85 -9.71 -3.59
N GLU A 87 -3.95 -9.15 -4.80
CA GLU A 87 -3.50 -9.79 -6.05
C GLU A 87 -2.00 -10.16 -6.01
N PHE A 88 -1.19 -9.31 -5.38
CA PHE A 88 0.25 -9.51 -5.34
C PHE A 88 0.70 -10.50 -4.28
N LEU A 89 -0.03 -10.58 -3.16
CA LEU A 89 0.24 -11.55 -2.10
C LEU A 89 0.15 -12.98 -2.66
N HIS A 90 -0.90 -13.33 -3.40
CA HIS A 90 -1.12 -14.69 -3.95
C HIS A 90 -0.02 -15.22 -4.89
N ILE A 91 0.93 -14.38 -5.29
CA ILE A 91 2.06 -14.77 -6.15
C ILE A 91 3.26 -15.25 -5.32
N LEU A 92 3.35 -14.80 -4.08
CA LEU A 92 4.48 -15.14 -3.22
C LEU A 92 4.43 -16.64 -2.91
N PRO A 93 5.57 -17.35 -2.95
CA PRO A 93 5.64 -18.79 -2.73
C PRO A 93 5.46 -19.20 -1.25
N GLY A 94 4.87 -18.32 -0.43
CA GLY A 94 4.66 -18.53 0.99
C GLY A 94 3.38 -19.31 1.27
N ASP A 95 3.24 -19.76 2.52
CA ASP A 95 1.95 -20.21 3.04
C ASP A 95 1.14 -18.98 3.48
N THR A 96 -0.13 -18.95 3.07
CA THR A 96 -1.07 -17.91 3.49
C THR A 96 -1.38 -18.05 4.97
N LEU A 97 -1.04 -17.03 5.75
CA LEU A 97 -1.49 -16.86 7.12
C LEU A 97 -2.66 -15.89 7.16
N THR A 98 -3.74 -16.29 7.84
CA THR A 98 -4.87 -15.41 8.10
C THR A 98 -4.85 -14.98 9.56
N PHE A 99 -4.73 -13.69 9.81
CA PHE A 99 -4.88 -13.11 11.13
C PHE A 99 -6.29 -12.56 11.29
N VAL A 100 -6.94 -12.97 12.37
CA VAL A 100 -8.31 -12.56 12.71
C VAL A 100 -8.24 -11.73 13.98
N SER A 101 -8.73 -10.50 13.92
CA SER A 101 -8.83 -9.62 15.09
C SER A 101 -9.90 -10.13 16.07
N ILE A 102 -9.73 -9.75 17.33
CA ILE A 102 -10.69 -10.02 18.40
C ILE A 102 -11.09 -8.65 18.95
N ASP A 103 -12.26 -8.19 18.54
CA ASP A 103 -12.78 -6.88 18.92
C ASP A 103 -13.83 -7.04 20.03
N THR A 104 -13.75 -6.16 21.03
CA THR A 104 -14.67 -6.14 22.17
C THR A 104 -15.00 -4.70 22.55
N THR A 105 -16.17 -4.50 23.15
CA THR A 105 -16.53 -3.21 23.75
C THR A 105 -15.86 -3.07 25.12
N ILE A 106 -15.60 -1.83 25.54
CA ILE A 106 -15.03 -1.54 26.87
C ILE A 106 -16.06 -1.83 27.98
N ASP A 107 -17.34 -1.66 27.66
CA ASP A 107 -18.46 -1.85 28.57
C ASP A 107 -19.21 -3.15 28.22
N GLU A 108 -19.38 -4.02 29.21
CA GLU A 108 -20.08 -5.31 29.10
C GLU A 108 -21.58 -5.13 28.84
N ASP A 109 -22.21 -4.08 29.37
CA ASP A 109 -23.63 -3.78 29.16
C ASP A 109 -23.90 -3.32 27.70
N VAL A 110 -22.86 -2.77 27.06
CA VAL A 110 -22.87 -2.37 25.65
C VAL A 110 -22.49 -3.53 24.72
N ALA A 111 -21.77 -4.55 25.22
CA ALA A 111 -21.39 -5.73 24.45
C ALA A 111 -22.63 -6.49 23.92
N LEU A 112 -23.74 -6.46 24.68
CA LEU A 112 -25.01 -7.07 24.27
C LEU A 112 -25.71 -6.29 23.14
N GLN A 113 -25.34 -5.03 22.90
CA GLN A 113 -25.95 -4.17 21.89
C GLN A 113 -25.26 -4.27 20.53
N TYR A 114 -23.98 -4.66 20.51
CA TYR A 114 -23.18 -4.78 19.29
C TYR A 114 -22.77 -6.23 19.06
N PRO A 115 -23.45 -6.95 18.16
CA PRO A 115 -23.07 -8.32 17.84
C PRO A 115 -21.65 -8.36 17.23
N VAL A 116 -20.95 -9.48 17.41
CA VAL A 116 -19.57 -9.63 16.93
C VAL A 116 -19.47 -9.47 15.40
N GLU A 117 -20.53 -9.84 14.67
CA GLU A 117 -20.63 -9.64 13.23
C GLU A 117 -20.59 -8.15 12.85
N PHE A 118 -21.15 -7.28 13.68
CA PHE A 118 -21.06 -5.84 13.47
C PHE A 118 -19.64 -5.34 13.73
N LEU A 119 -19.00 -5.78 14.81
CA LEU A 119 -17.62 -5.40 15.15
C LEU A 119 -16.65 -5.84 14.04
N ASN A 120 -16.81 -7.07 13.53
CA ASN A 120 -15.99 -7.64 12.46
C ASN A 120 -16.13 -6.90 11.12
N CYS A 121 -17.20 -6.12 10.93
CA CYS A 121 -17.42 -5.29 9.74
C CYS A 121 -16.79 -3.90 9.84
N LEU A 122 -16.31 -3.49 11.02
CA LEU A 122 -15.75 -2.16 11.20
C LEU A 122 -14.41 -2.03 10.46
N GLN A 123 -14.22 -0.91 9.76
CA GLN A 123 -12.97 -0.55 9.10
C GLN A 123 -12.44 0.81 9.61
N PRO A 124 -12.08 0.89 10.91
CA PRO A 124 -11.61 2.14 11.49
C PRO A 124 -10.27 2.59 10.89
N ILE A 125 -10.13 3.90 10.69
CA ILE A 125 -8.91 4.52 10.17
C ILE A 125 -7.72 4.19 11.09
N ARG A 126 -6.58 3.81 10.49
CA ARG A 126 -5.33 3.40 11.18
C ARG A 126 -5.39 2.07 11.93
N LEU A 127 -6.39 1.23 11.64
CA LEU A 127 -6.44 -0.15 12.12
C LEU A 127 -6.49 -1.11 10.92
N PRO A 128 -5.84 -2.28 11.03
CA PRO A 128 -5.99 -3.31 10.02
C PRO A 128 -7.44 -3.82 10.00
N PRO A 129 -7.91 -4.37 8.87
CA PRO A 129 -9.23 -4.98 8.79
C PRO A 129 -9.32 -6.22 9.70
N HIS A 130 -10.55 -6.61 10.05
CA HIS A 130 -10.80 -7.74 10.95
C HIS A 130 -10.12 -9.04 10.49
N LYS A 131 -10.08 -9.29 9.18
CA LYS A 131 -9.29 -10.36 8.57
C LYS A 131 -8.18 -9.76 7.73
N SER A 132 -6.95 -10.14 8.01
CA SER A 132 -5.80 -9.79 7.20
C SER A 132 -5.09 -11.05 6.70
N PHE A 133 -4.75 -11.05 5.42
CA PHE A 133 -4.01 -12.12 4.77
C PHE A 133 -2.55 -11.73 4.67
N GLN A 134 -1.66 -12.65 4.99
CA GLN A 134 -0.24 -12.41 4.91
C GLN A 134 0.49 -13.64 4.42
N GLU A 135 1.35 -13.43 3.44
CA GLU A 135 2.24 -14.47 2.93
C GLU A 135 3.62 -14.36 3.56
N LYS A 136 4.24 -15.51 3.85
CA LYS A 136 5.61 -15.53 4.33
C LYS A 136 6.55 -14.90 3.29
N GLY A 137 7.22 -13.82 3.67
CA GLY A 137 8.12 -13.05 2.79
C GLY A 137 7.50 -11.76 2.23
N ALA A 138 6.21 -11.50 2.48
CA ALA A 138 5.58 -10.25 2.10
C ALA A 138 6.11 -9.06 2.92
N PRO A 139 6.46 -7.92 2.29
CA PRO A 139 6.74 -6.67 3.00
C PRO A 139 5.52 -6.20 3.79
N ILE A 140 5.73 -5.67 5.00
CA ILE A 140 4.69 -5.05 5.83
C ILE A 140 5.08 -3.64 6.27
N MET A 141 4.06 -2.85 6.58
CA MET A 141 4.20 -1.52 7.15
C MET A 141 3.63 -1.48 8.56
N LEU A 142 4.31 -0.80 9.47
CA LEU A 142 3.79 -0.52 10.81
C LEU A 142 2.75 0.60 10.73
N LEU A 143 1.54 0.32 11.22
CA LEU A 143 0.47 1.34 11.28
C LEU A 143 0.52 2.18 12.56
N ARG A 144 1.37 1.80 13.53
CA ARG A 144 1.51 2.46 14.83
C ARG A 144 2.96 2.51 15.27
N ASN A 145 3.26 3.47 16.14
CA ASN A 145 4.57 3.60 16.77
C ASN A 145 4.70 2.58 17.91
N LEU A 146 5.70 1.71 17.82
CA LEU A 146 6.00 0.70 18.83
C LEU A 146 7.23 1.10 19.66
N ASP A 147 8.31 1.51 18.99
CA ASP A 147 9.58 1.89 19.63
C ASP A 147 10.30 3.00 18.81
N PRO A 148 9.89 4.27 18.95
CA PRO A 148 10.53 5.38 18.25
C PRO A 148 12.01 5.56 18.68
N PRO A 149 12.93 5.89 17.74
CA PRO A 149 12.70 6.21 16.32
C PRO A 149 12.87 5.01 15.38
N ARG A 150 12.95 3.77 15.90
CA ARG A 150 13.34 2.59 15.11
C ARG A 150 12.15 1.81 14.55
N LEU A 151 11.09 1.66 15.34
CA LEU A 151 9.86 0.93 15.00
C LEU A 151 8.68 1.90 15.10
N CYS A 152 8.56 2.74 14.09
CA CYS A 152 7.49 3.71 13.97
C CYS A 152 6.84 3.66 12.59
N ASN A 153 5.68 4.29 12.50
CA ASN A 153 5.13 4.74 11.22
C ASN A 153 5.98 5.92 10.70
#